data_AF-A0A0A1X559-F1
#
_entry.id   AF-A0A0A1X559-F1
#
_cell.length_a   1.000
_cell.length_b   1.000
_cell.length_c   1.000
_cell.angle_alpha   90.00
_cell.angle_beta   90.00
_cell.angle_gamma   90.00
#
_symmetry.space_group_name_H-M   'P 1'
#
loop_
_entity.id
_entity.type
_entity.pdbx_description
1 polymer ?
#
loop_
_entity_poly.entity_id
_entity_poly.type
_entity_poly.pdbx_seq_one_letter_code
_entity_poly.pdbx_strand_id
1 'polypeptide(L)'
;PEINIAKKLCFACGCLGPLACSRCRNMNYCSASHQRAHWPHHKKVCTSENNSSSENIDVILPNIRFPEWEIVVEANDPDEKSTTQKDEESMEESRLKEYQDLVAANLKQLMI
;
A
#
# COMPACT_ATOMS: atom_id res chain seq x y z
N PRO A 1 -5.44 -17.24 0.13
CA PRO A 1 -3.99 -17.17 0.42
C PRO A 1 -3.74 -16.31 1.66
N GLU A 2 -3.12 -16.89 2.70
CA GLU A 2 -2.75 -16.14 3.90
C GLU A 2 -1.78 -15.02 3.52
N ILE A 3 -2.25 -13.76 3.63
CA ILE A 3 -1.38 -12.60 3.49
C ILE A 3 -0.57 -12.54 4.79
N ASN A 4 0.67 -13.04 4.75
CA ASN A 4 1.58 -12.88 5.87
C ASN A 4 1.97 -11.39 5.94
N ILE A 5 1.25 -10.64 6.79
CA ILE A 5 1.35 -9.18 6.96
C ILE A 5 2.70 -8.77 7.58
N ALA A 6 3.47 -9.71 8.14
CA ALA A 6 4.74 -9.44 8.80
C ALA A 6 5.95 -9.44 7.84
N LYS A 7 5.78 -8.99 6.60
CA LYS A 7 6.93 -8.84 5.67
C LYS A 7 7.73 -7.60 6.07
N LYS A 8 8.98 -7.81 6.47
CA LYS A 8 9.93 -6.73 6.74
C LYS A 8 10.27 -6.03 5.43
N LEU A 9 9.95 -4.74 5.32
CA LEU A 9 10.16 -3.96 4.11
C LEU A 9 11.44 -3.13 4.19
N CYS A 10 12.02 -2.85 3.04
CA CYS A 10 13.15 -1.97 2.90
C CYS A 10 12.71 -0.53 3.13
N PHE A 11 13.26 0.12 4.16
CA PHE A 11 12.96 1.52 4.46
C PHE A 11 13.38 2.51 3.37
N ALA A 12 14.18 2.09 2.39
CA ALA A 12 14.63 2.96 1.30
C ALA A 12 13.88 2.77 -0.02
N CYS A 13 13.05 1.72 -0.17
CA CYS A 13 12.35 1.49 -1.45
C CYS A 13 11.04 0.70 -1.34
N GLY A 14 10.66 0.19 -0.16
CA GLY A 14 9.43 -0.57 0.06
C GLY A 14 9.46 -2.04 -0.39
N CYS A 15 10.50 -2.50 -1.09
CA CYS A 15 10.65 -3.92 -1.44
C CYS A 15 10.94 -4.79 -0.20
N LEU A 16 10.94 -6.13 -0.34
CA LEU A 16 11.30 -7.03 0.75
C LEU A 16 12.71 -6.73 1.30
N GLY A 17 12.82 -6.52 2.60
CA GLY A 17 14.04 -6.14 3.30
C GLY A 17 14.58 -7.23 4.23
N PRO A 18 15.24 -8.28 3.71
CA PRO A 18 15.77 -9.36 4.54
C PRO A 18 16.88 -8.90 5.50
N LEU A 19 17.58 -7.79 5.20
CA LEU A 19 18.72 -7.32 5.98
C LEU A 19 18.26 -6.33 7.04
N ALA A 20 18.46 -6.64 8.32
CA ALA A 20 18.25 -5.68 9.40
C ALA A 20 19.53 -4.87 9.66
N CYS A 21 19.38 -3.63 10.14
CA CYS A 21 20.53 -2.86 10.64
C CYS A 21 21.25 -3.66 11.74
N SER A 22 22.56 -3.87 11.61
CA SER A 22 23.34 -4.65 12.56
C SER A 22 23.37 -4.07 13.97
N ARG A 23 23.18 -2.75 14.10
CA ARG A 23 23.21 -2.01 15.37
C ARG A 23 21.87 -2.04 16.10
N CYS A 24 20.81 -1.51 15.48
CA CYS A 24 19.51 -1.37 16.15
C CYS A 24 18.54 -2.53 15.86
N ARG A 25 18.72 -3.27 14.76
CA ARG A 25 17.78 -4.28 14.24
C ARG A 25 16.33 -3.80 14.01
N ASN A 26 16.02 -2.52 14.24
CA ASN A 26 14.71 -1.91 14.07
C ASN A 26 14.35 -1.56 12.62
N MET A 27 15.34 -1.37 11.74
CA MET A 27 15.11 -1.03 10.33
C MET A 27 15.65 -2.10 9.39
N ASN A 28 14.88 -2.37 8.33
CA ASN A 28 15.17 -3.38 7.32
C ASN A 28 15.51 -2.77 5.96
N TYR A 29 16.36 -3.46 5.19
CA TYR A 29 16.86 -3.05 3.88
C TYR A 29 16.95 -4.25 2.93
N CYS A 30 16.73 -4.01 1.63
CA CYS A 30 16.93 -5.04 0.61
C CYS A 30 18.42 -5.22 0.23
N SER A 31 19.25 -4.22 0.52
CA SER A 31 20.69 -4.23 0.19
C SER A 31 21.49 -3.30 1.12
N ALA A 32 22.81 -3.53 1.15
CA ALA A 32 23.74 -2.64 1.85
C ALA A 32 23.81 -1.24 1.21
N SER A 33 23.55 -1.11 -0.10
CA SER A 33 23.52 0.20 -0.77
C SER A 33 22.38 1.06 -0.24
N HIS A 34 21.19 0.48 -0.08
CA HIS A 34 20.02 1.17 0.49
C HIS A 34 20.21 1.53 1.97
N GLN A 35 20.86 0.69 2.76
CA GLN A 35 21.24 1.04 4.13
C GLN A 35 22.17 2.26 4.17
N ARG A 36 23.20 2.31 3.32
CA ARG A 36 24.15 3.42 3.24
C ARG A 36 23.48 4.70 2.73
N ALA A 37 22.61 4.61 1.74
CA ALA A 37 21.86 5.74 1.21
C ALA A 37 20.93 6.36 2.27
N HIS A 38 20.26 5.52 3.07
CA HIS A 38 19.38 5.97 4.14
C HIS A 38 20.13 6.42 5.42
N TRP A 39 21.42 6.09 5.56
CA TRP A 39 22.23 6.34 6.77
C TRP A 39 22.18 7.79 7.32
N PRO A 40 22.23 8.86 6.50
CA PRO A 40 22.16 10.24 7.02
C PRO A 40 20.90 10.53 7.85
N HIS A 41 19.80 9.85 7.55
CA HIS A 41 18.53 9.93 8.30
C HIS A 41 18.50 8.90 9.43
N HIS A 42 18.83 7.64 9.11
CA HIS A 42 18.81 6.54 10.08
C HIS A 42 19.66 6.80 11.32
N LYS A 43 20.87 7.37 11.17
CA LYS A 43 21.82 7.54 12.28
C LYS A 43 21.25 8.34 13.46
N LYS A 44 20.27 9.22 13.21
CA LYS A 44 19.63 10.06 14.24
C LYS A 44 18.71 9.25 15.16
N VAL A 45 18.20 8.13 14.67
CA VAL A 45 17.23 7.25 15.36
C VAL A 45 17.78 5.84 15.57
N CYS A 46 19.05 5.59 15.22
CA CYS A 46 19.69 4.29 15.33
C CYS A 46 20.13 4.00 16.78
N THR A 47 19.17 3.58 17.60
CA THR A 47 19.38 3.23 19.02
C THR A 47 19.37 1.72 19.22
N SER A 48 20.27 1.21 20.07
CA SER A 48 20.37 -0.24 20.38
C SER A 48 19.26 -0.74 21.30
N GLU A 49 18.50 0.18 21.91
CA GLU A 49 17.29 -0.16 22.64
C GLU A 49 16.23 -0.63 21.65
N ASN A 50 15.82 -1.88 21.85
CA ASN A 50 14.80 -2.56 21.08
C ASN A 50 13.43 -1.99 21.49
N ASN A 51 13.21 -0.68 21.30
CA ASN A 51 11.93 -0.05 21.49
C ASN A 51 11.02 -0.50 20.35
N SER A 52 10.37 -1.64 20.55
CA SER A 52 9.25 -2.15 19.76
C SER A 52 8.00 -1.29 19.93
N SER A 53 8.14 0.00 20.22
CA SER A 53 7.08 0.99 20.09
C SER A 53 7.04 1.39 18.62
N SER A 54 6.19 0.70 17.86
CA SER A 54 5.81 1.04 16.48
C SER A 54 5.14 2.41 16.43
N GLU A 55 5.87 3.48 16.67
CA GLU A 55 5.43 4.81 16.26
C GLU A 55 5.59 4.86 14.74
N ASN A 56 4.47 5.12 14.05
CA ASN A 56 4.46 5.38 12.61
C ASN A 56 5.28 6.64 12.35
N ILE A 57 6.59 6.49 12.18
CA ILE A 57 7.43 7.58 11.71
C ILE A 57 7.17 7.66 10.21
N ASP A 58 6.39 8.65 9.80
CA ASP A 58 6.21 9.07 8.41
C ASP A 58 7.56 9.56 7.85
N VAL A 59 8.47 8.63 7.56
CA VAL A 59 9.75 8.94 6.92
C VAL A 59 9.48 9.15 5.44
N ILE A 60 9.22 10.40 5.06
CA ILE A 60 9.25 10.82 3.67
C ILE A 60 10.70 10.71 3.20
N LEU A 61 10.99 9.77 2.30
CA LEU A 61 12.30 9.70 1.64
C LEU A 61 12.35 10.73 0.51
N PRO A 62 13.12 11.81 0.64
CA PRO A 62 13.06 12.95 -0.28
C PRO A 62 13.55 12.64 -1.70
N ASN A 63 14.20 11.50 -1.91
CA ASN A 63 14.89 11.16 -3.16
C ASN A 63 14.50 9.80 -3.76
N ILE A 64 13.40 9.18 -3.31
CA ILE A 64 12.84 8.01 -4.01
C ILE A 64 11.89 8.54 -5.09
N ARG A 65 12.28 8.40 -6.36
CA ARG A 65 11.36 8.56 -7.48
C ARG A 65 10.95 7.19 -7.98
N PHE A 66 9.66 6.91 -7.94
CA PHE A 66 9.08 5.77 -8.66
C PHE A 66 8.82 6.21 -10.12
N PRO A 67 8.90 5.28 -11.09
CA PRO A 67 8.46 5.57 -12.45
C PRO A 67 6.97 5.92 -12.46
N GLU A 68 6.59 6.95 -13.21
CA GLU A 68 5.20 7.31 -13.46
C GLU A 68 4.66 6.41 -14.58
N TRP A 69 3.55 5.71 -14.33
CA TRP A 69 2.85 4.89 -15.31
C TRP A 69 1.42 5.38 -15.47
N GLU A 70 0.93 5.43 -16.70
CA GLU A 70 -0.45 5.79 -17.01
C GLU A 70 -1.38 4.60 -16.73
N ILE A 71 -2.51 4.87 -16.07
CA ILE A 71 -3.59 3.89 -15.95
C ILE A 71 -4.33 3.86 -17.28
N VAL A 72 -4.10 2.82 -18.06
CA VAL A 72 -4.84 2.60 -19.31
C VAL A 72 -6.17 1.95 -18.96
N VAL A 73 -7.27 2.64 -19.26
CA VAL A 73 -8.62 2.05 -19.21
C VAL A 73 -8.92 1.53 -20.60
N GLU A 74 -9.13 0.21 -20.71
CA GLU A 74 -9.61 -0.38 -21.95
C GLU A 74 -11.03 0.10 -22.21
N ALA A 75 -11.28 0.62 -23.41
CA ALA A 75 -12.64 0.92 -23.82
C ALA A 75 -13.38 -0.41 -23.98
N ASN A 76 -14.49 -0.57 -23.27
CA ASN A 76 -15.42 -1.66 -23.54
C ASN A 76 -15.91 -1.49 -25.00
N ASP A 77 -15.57 -2.41 -25.89
CA ASP A 77 -16.02 -2.37 -27.28
C ASP A 77 -17.53 -2.69 -27.31
N PRO A 78 -18.40 -1.74 -27.68
CA PRO A 78 -19.85 -1.97 -27.66
C PRO A 78 -20.29 -3.05 -28.66
N ASP A 79 -19.47 -3.40 -29.65
CA ASP A 79 -19.76 -4.41 -30.66
C ASP A 79 -19.19 -5.79 -30.32
N GLU A 80 -18.28 -5.91 -29.33
CA GLU A 80 -17.77 -7.21 -28.86
C GLU A 80 -18.74 -7.84 -27.84
N LYS A 81 -19.90 -8.31 -28.33
CA LYS A 81 -20.83 -9.13 -27.54
C LYS A 81 -20.23 -10.49 -27.21
N SER A 82 -19.46 -10.57 -26.14
CA SER A 82 -19.23 -11.83 -25.43
C SER A 82 -20.53 -12.24 -24.71
N THR A 83 -20.86 -13.52 -24.74
CA THR A 83 -22.13 -14.09 -24.22
C THR A 83 -22.37 -13.89 -22.71
N THR A 84 -21.42 -13.27 -21.99
CA THR A 84 -21.40 -13.05 -20.54
C THR A 84 -21.90 -11.66 -20.10
N GLN A 85 -22.14 -10.72 -21.02
CA GLN A 85 -22.44 -9.31 -20.70
C GLN A 85 -23.70 -9.06 -19.84
N LYS A 86 -24.76 -9.84 -20.03
CA LYS A 86 -26.01 -9.62 -19.26
C LYS A 86 -25.88 -9.95 -17.78
N ASP A 87 -25.00 -10.88 -17.43
CA ASP A 87 -24.84 -11.37 -16.07
C ASP A 87 -23.88 -10.46 -15.27
N GLU A 88 -22.86 -9.91 -15.93
CA GLU A 88 -21.92 -8.95 -15.33
C GLU A 88 -22.58 -7.59 -15.08
N GLU A 89 -23.30 -7.04 -16.07
CA GLU A 89 -23.96 -5.73 -15.96
C GLU A 89 -25.04 -5.72 -14.87
N SER A 90 -25.80 -6.81 -14.75
CA SER A 90 -26.79 -7.06 -13.68
C SER A 90 -26.14 -7.13 -12.29
N MET A 91 -24.97 -7.77 -12.19
CA MET A 91 -24.25 -7.89 -10.93
C MET A 91 -23.63 -6.56 -10.50
N GLU A 92 -23.12 -5.77 -11.44
CA GLU A 92 -22.62 -4.42 -11.19
C GLU A 92 -23.74 -3.49 -10.72
N GLU A 93 -24.92 -3.56 -11.34
CA GLU A 93 -26.09 -2.76 -10.97
C GLU A 93 -26.58 -3.07 -9.54
N SER A 94 -26.61 -4.36 -9.15
CA SER A 94 -26.94 -4.75 -7.78
C SER A 94 -25.93 -4.24 -6.75
N ARG A 95 -24.62 -4.30 -7.05
CA ARG A 95 -23.56 -3.79 -6.17
C ARG A 95 -23.63 -2.28 -6.02
N LEU A 96 -23.96 -1.57 -7.09
CA LEU A 96 -24.13 -0.11 -7.07
C LEU A 96 -25.30 0.29 -6.19
N LYS A 97 -26.42 -0.45 -6.28
CA LYS A 97 -27.59 -0.21 -5.44
C LYS A 97 -27.29 -0.42 -3.96
N GLU A 98 -26.61 -1.51 -3.61
CA GLU A 98 -26.20 -1.78 -2.22
C GLU A 98 -25.31 -0.65 -1.68
N TYR A 99 -24.36 -0.14 -2.47
CA TYR A 99 -23.53 1.00 -2.08
C TYR A 99 -24.38 2.26 -1.84
N GLN A 100 -25.34 2.56 -2.72
CA GLN A 100 -26.22 3.72 -2.56
C GLN A 100 -27.05 3.61 -1.28
N ASP A 101 -27.55 2.42 -0.96
CA ASP A 101 -28.32 2.17 0.26
C ASP A 101 -27.46 2.37 1.51
N LEU A 102 -26.21 1.88 1.50
CA LEU A 102 -25.25 2.08 2.59
C LEU A 102 -24.89 3.55 2.78
N VAL A 103 -24.65 4.28 1.69
CA VAL A 103 -24.36 5.72 1.74
C VAL A 103 -25.58 6.49 2.28
N ALA A 104 -26.79 6.15 1.82
CA ALA A 104 -28.01 6.79 2.30
C ALA A 104 -28.28 6.47 3.78
N ALA A 105 -28.03 5.25 4.24
CA ALA A 105 -28.13 4.87 5.64
C ALA A 105 -27.10 5.60 6.51
N ASN A 106 -25.85 5.72 6.02
CA ASN A 106 -24.79 6.43 6.73
C ASN A 106 -25.07 7.94 6.82
N LEU A 107 -25.60 8.54 5.74
CA LEU A 107 -26.06 9.94 5.74
C LEU A 107 -27.24 10.17 6.69
N LYS A 108 -28.19 9.23 6.76
CA LYS A 108 -29.30 9.28 7.73
C LYS A 108 -28.81 9.18 9.17
N GLN A 109 -27.82 8.33 9.43
CA GLN A 109 -27.21 8.18 10.76
C GLN A 109 -26.45 9.44 11.22
N LEU A 110 -25.92 10.23 10.28
CA LEU A 110 -25.23 11.50 10.55
C LEU A 110 -26.17 12.71 10.71
N MET A 111 -27.44 12.57 10.30
CA MET A 111 -28.45 13.62 10.39
C MET A 111 -29.40 13.48 11.60
N ILE A 112 -29.10 12.56 12.51
CA ILE A 112 -29.75 12.37 13.83
C ILE A 112 -28.76 12.81 14.90
#